data_AF-A0A072PMS9-F1
#
_entry.id   AF-A0A072PMS9-F1
#
_cell.length_a   1.000
_cell.length_b   1.000
_cell.length_c   1.000
_cell.angle_alpha   90.00
_cell.angle_beta   90.00
_cell.angle_gamma   90.00
#
_symmetry.space_group_name_H-M   'P 1'
#
loop_
_entity.id
_entity.type
_entity.pdbx_description
1 polymer ?
#
loop_
_entity_poly.entity_id
_entity_poly.type
_entity_poly.pdbx_seq_one_letter_code
_entity_poly.pdbx_strand_id
1 'polypeptide(L)'
;MYVRKSVYPGWQVRRFLPVCAICILLIILLSTAGSFGEFSAEISYKSTANSGRFPRKIWQTWKVDPLGFEERDLSVARTWTSKNPEYRYEVLTDQNDVSYVEIHFGPSGFNRLDIIYMYKSLRLKIIKADLLRYLVMYVEGGVYTDIDVEALKPIHRFIPQRYSEKDIDMVIGVEIDQPDFNNHTILGKKSQSFCQWTFMCKPRLPVMMVLINNILKWLNQVAMDQKVPISDIQLGFDEVISGTGPSAFTKALLSHMSAREESTVQWDCFHNLAESKLVGGVLVLTVEAFAAGQGHSDSGNHNAKTALVKHHYHASGWPTAHPRYNHPIYGEVEKCNWDAECVKTWDANKATFEALPQEEQLRQIAMKENGDQTSFPAPGS
;
A
#
# COMPACT_ATOMS: atom_id res chain seq x y z
N MET A 1 49.59 63.65 -39.41
CA MET A 1 48.44 63.96 -38.53
C MET A 1 47.63 62.68 -38.37
N TYR A 2 47.66 62.08 -37.18
CA TYR A 2 47.14 60.73 -36.90
C TYR A 2 45.60 60.68 -36.94
N VAL A 3 45.04 59.74 -37.70
CA VAL A 3 43.59 59.44 -37.71
C VAL A 3 43.31 58.38 -36.65
N ARG A 4 42.46 58.71 -35.66
CA ARG A 4 41.94 57.77 -34.64
C ARG A 4 41.07 56.69 -35.31
N LYS A 5 41.42 55.42 -35.12
CA LYS A 5 40.52 54.28 -35.39
C LYS A 5 39.49 54.17 -34.26
N SER A 6 38.21 54.23 -34.64
CA SER A 6 37.07 53.91 -33.78
C SER A 6 37.04 52.41 -33.48
N VAL A 7 37.05 52.04 -32.19
CA VAL A 7 36.86 50.67 -31.71
C VAL A 7 35.35 50.44 -31.60
N TYR A 8 34.78 49.65 -32.49
CA TYR A 8 33.38 49.24 -32.42
C TYR A 8 33.17 48.23 -31.28
N PRO A 9 32.17 48.40 -30.40
CA PRO A 9 31.87 47.49 -29.29
C PRO A 9 30.99 46.31 -29.77
N GLY A 10 31.35 45.65 -30.86
CA GLY A 10 30.54 44.58 -31.47
C GLY A 10 30.79 43.18 -30.88
N TRP A 11 31.89 42.99 -30.16
CA TRP A 11 32.36 41.65 -29.79
C TRP A 11 31.83 41.15 -28.44
N GLN A 12 31.45 42.04 -27.52
CA GLN A 12 30.87 41.66 -26.23
C GLN A 12 29.38 41.28 -26.35
N VAL A 13 28.58 42.01 -27.15
CA VAL A 13 27.13 41.78 -27.28
C VAL A 13 26.79 40.39 -27.86
N ARG A 14 27.65 39.84 -28.73
CA ARG A 14 27.43 38.54 -29.38
C ARG A 14 27.59 37.33 -28.45
N ARG A 15 28.25 37.49 -27.30
CA ARG A 15 28.42 36.43 -26.28
C ARG A 15 27.39 36.50 -25.15
N PHE A 16 26.79 37.66 -24.91
CA PHE A 16 25.74 37.82 -23.90
C PHE A 16 24.40 37.22 -24.34
N LEU A 17 24.02 37.33 -25.62
CA LEU A 17 22.75 36.79 -26.14
C LEU A 17 22.56 35.28 -25.92
N PRO A 18 23.51 34.38 -26.23
CA PRO A 18 23.35 32.95 -25.95
C PRO A 18 23.37 32.64 -24.45
N VAL A 19 24.13 33.39 -23.64
CA VAL A 19 24.11 33.24 -22.17
C VAL A 19 22.78 33.67 -21.60
N CYS A 20 22.22 34.79 -22.04
CA CYS A 20 20.87 35.23 -21.67
C CYS A 20 19.81 34.23 -22.14
N ALA A 21 19.93 33.65 -23.34
CA ALA A 21 19.02 32.62 -23.81
C ALA A 21 19.11 31.34 -22.95
N ILE A 22 20.32 30.90 -22.58
CA ILE A 22 20.52 29.75 -21.67
C ILE A 22 19.99 30.06 -20.28
N CYS A 23 20.21 31.27 -19.75
CA CYS A 23 19.66 31.70 -18.47
C CYS A 23 18.14 31.79 -18.50
N ILE A 24 17.53 32.29 -19.59
CA ILE A 24 16.08 32.30 -19.78
C ILE A 24 15.56 30.86 -19.88
N LEU A 25 16.25 29.97 -20.61
CA LEU A 25 15.86 28.57 -20.73
C LEU A 25 15.98 27.84 -19.39
N LEU A 26 17.02 28.12 -18.60
CA LEU A 26 17.21 27.63 -17.24
C LEU A 26 16.16 28.21 -16.30
N ILE A 27 15.82 29.49 -16.39
CA ILE A 27 14.77 30.11 -15.58
C ILE A 27 13.41 29.50 -15.94
N ILE A 28 13.12 29.28 -17.22
CA ILE A 28 11.91 28.58 -17.68
C ILE A 28 11.90 27.15 -17.14
N LEU A 29 12.99 26.39 -17.29
CA LEU A 29 13.10 25.02 -16.76
C LEU A 29 12.93 24.97 -15.23
N LEU A 30 13.56 25.89 -14.49
CA LEU A 30 13.48 25.99 -13.04
C LEU A 30 12.09 26.47 -12.57
N SER A 31 11.41 27.34 -13.32
CA SER A 31 10.03 27.76 -13.02
C SER A 31 8.98 26.73 -13.42
N THR A 32 9.29 25.82 -14.34
CA THR A 32 8.46 24.66 -14.67
C THR A 32 8.72 23.43 -13.79
N ALA A 33 9.72 23.46 -12.90
CA ALA A 33 10.09 22.33 -12.04
C ALA A 33 8.88 21.76 -11.24
N GLY A 34 7.98 22.63 -10.74
CA GLY A 34 6.73 22.22 -10.11
C GLY A 34 5.66 21.70 -11.09
N SER A 35 5.71 22.12 -12.35
CA SER A 35 4.78 21.73 -13.42
C SER A 35 5.08 20.35 -14.01
N PHE A 36 6.28 19.80 -13.85
CA PHE A 36 6.63 18.47 -14.38
C PHE A 36 5.85 17.33 -13.72
N GLY A 37 5.57 17.41 -12.42
CA GLY A 37 4.76 16.42 -11.72
C GLY A 37 3.31 16.40 -12.25
N GLU A 38 2.68 17.57 -12.30
CA GLU A 38 1.35 17.77 -12.87
C GLU A 38 1.26 17.28 -14.32
N PHE A 39 2.25 17.62 -15.14
CA PHE A 39 2.34 17.20 -16.53
C PHE A 39 2.46 15.68 -16.65
N SER A 40 3.25 15.02 -15.79
CA SER A 40 3.37 13.55 -15.74
C SER A 40 2.04 12.88 -15.42
N ALA A 41 1.32 13.37 -14.41
CA ALA A 41 0.02 12.82 -14.00
C ALA A 41 -1.05 13.00 -15.10
N GLU A 42 -1.12 14.19 -15.72
CA GLU A 42 -2.06 14.46 -16.80
C GLU A 42 -1.73 13.65 -18.06
N ILE A 43 -0.45 13.45 -18.37
CA ILE A 43 -0.03 12.55 -19.46
C ILE A 43 -0.44 11.11 -19.16
N SER A 44 -0.17 10.61 -17.96
CA SER A 44 -0.54 9.23 -17.58
C SER A 44 -2.04 9.01 -17.76
N TYR A 45 -2.84 9.95 -17.26
CA TYR A 45 -4.30 9.92 -17.41
C TYR A 45 -4.75 9.98 -18.87
N LYS A 46 -4.31 10.98 -19.65
CA LYS A 46 -4.71 11.12 -21.07
C LYS A 46 -4.27 9.92 -21.91
N SER A 47 -3.05 9.42 -21.69
CA SER A 47 -2.54 8.23 -22.37
C SER A 47 -3.38 6.99 -22.06
N THR A 48 -3.73 6.80 -20.79
CA THR A 48 -4.58 5.69 -20.35
C THR A 48 -6.00 5.82 -20.91
N ALA A 49 -6.62 7.00 -20.83
CA ALA A 49 -7.95 7.26 -21.37
C ALA A 49 -8.02 7.01 -22.89
N ASN A 50 -6.97 7.37 -23.63
CA ASN A 50 -6.93 7.17 -25.08
C ASN A 50 -6.65 5.71 -25.49
N SER A 51 -5.76 5.02 -24.77
CA SER A 51 -5.32 3.66 -25.14
C SER A 51 -6.16 2.55 -24.52
N GLY A 52 -6.79 2.83 -23.38
CA GLY A 52 -7.44 1.86 -22.51
C GLY A 52 -6.46 0.94 -21.75
N ARG A 53 -5.16 1.26 -21.75
CA ARG A 53 -4.09 0.40 -21.20
C ARG A 53 -3.59 0.89 -19.85
N PHE A 54 -3.02 -0.02 -19.06
CA PHE A 54 -2.40 0.34 -17.80
C PHE A 54 -1.11 1.15 -18.01
N PRO A 55 -0.83 2.16 -17.17
CA PRO A 55 0.46 2.81 -17.13
C PRO A 55 1.58 1.80 -16.89
N ARG A 56 2.66 1.88 -17.69
CA ARG A 56 3.87 1.05 -17.51
C ARG A 56 4.78 1.64 -16.44
N LYS A 57 4.26 1.73 -15.22
CA LYS A 57 4.94 2.30 -14.06
C LYS A 57 4.83 1.35 -12.87
N ILE A 58 5.93 1.13 -12.18
CA ILE A 58 6.02 0.33 -10.96
C ILE A 58 6.39 1.27 -9.83
N TRP A 59 5.59 1.25 -8.78
CA TRP A 59 5.74 2.04 -7.57
C TRP A 59 6.05 1.15 -6.39
N GLN A 60 7.08 1.55 -5.66
CA GLN A 60 7.29 1.10 -4.28
C GLN A 60 7.43 2.33 -3.39
N THR A 61 7.24 2.14 -2.09
CA THR A 61 7.53 3.16 -1.08
C THR A 61 8.53 2.61 -0.09
N TRP A 62 9.57 3.37 0.23
CA TRP A 62 10.55 2.94 1.21
C TRP A 62 11.17 4.10 1.99
N LYS A 63 12.03 3.81 2.95
CA LYS A 63 12.63 4.85 3.81
C LYS A 63 13.65 5.71 3.05
N VAL A 64 14.33 5.11 2.08
CA VAL A 64 15.46 5.68 1.32
C VAL A 64 15.29 5.37 -0.16
N ASP A 65 16.10 6.01 -1.00
CA ASP A 65 16.09 5.78 -2.44
C ASP A 65 16.80 4.46 -2.83
N PRO A 66 16.67 3.98 -4.08
CA PRO A 66 17.25 2.70 -4.51
C PRO A 66 18.76 2.56 -4.34
N LEU A 67 19.53 3.66 -4.30
CA LEU A 67 20.97 3.60 -4.07
C LEU A 67 21.31 3.34 -2.60
N GLY A 68 20.37 3.62 -1.69
CA GLY A 68 20.50 3.39 -0.25
C GLY A 68 19.85 2.10 0.25
N PHE A 69 19.27 1.27 -0.63
CA PHE A 69 18.64 0.02 -0.23
C PHE A 69 19.63 -0.96 0.40
N GLU A 70 19.21 -1.66 1.46
CA GLU A 70 19.91 -2.84 1.93
C GLU A 70 19.88 -3.94 0.84
N GLU A 71 20.89 -4.81 0.82
CA GLU A 71 21.00 -5.84 -0.23
C GLU A 71 19.76 -6.74 -0.33
N ARG A 72 19.13 -7.03 0.82
CA ARG A 72 17.89 -7.81 0.87
C ARG A 72 16.77 -7.13 0.07
N ASP A 73 16.45 -5.89 0.42
CA ASP A 73 15.38 -5.12 -0.22
C ASP A 73 15.71 -4.84 -1.70
N LEU A 74 16.98 -4.56 -1.98
CA LEU A 74 17.47 -4.34 -3.34
C LEU A 74 17.33 -5.59 -4.22
N SER A 75 17.65 -6.77 -3.69
CA SER A 75 17.52 -8.04 -4.41
C SER A 75 16.07 -8.33 -4.79
N VAL A 76 15.13 -8.02 -3.90
CA VAL A 76 13.70 -8.17 -4.11
C VAL A 76 13.20 -7.13 -5.13
N ALA A 77 13.50 -5.85 -4.93
CA ALA A 77 13.12 -4.76 -5.85
C ALA A 77 13.66 -4.98 -7.28
N ARG A 78 14.88 -5.51 -7.43
CA ARG A 78 15.49 -5.83 -8.74
C ARG A 78 14.70 -6.85 -9.54
N THR A 79 13.91 -7.72 -8.91
CA THR A 79 13.09 -8.70 -9.64
C THR A 79 12.03 -8.02 -10.51
N TRP A 80 11.47 -6.90 -10.03
CA TRP A 80 10.49 -6.11 -10.76
C TRP A 80 11.07 -5.47 -12.02
N THR A 81 12.23 -4.82 -11.91
CA THR A 81 12.88 -4.17 -13.05
C THR A 81 13.44 -5.18 -14.04
N SER A 82 13.99 -6.31 -13.56
CA SER A 82 14.57 -7.34 -14.42
C SER A 82 13.52 -8.10 -15.24
N LYS A 83 12.32 -8.32 -14.67
CA LYS A 83 11.23 -9.03 -15.37
C LYS A 83 10.37 -8.10 -16.22
N ASN A 84 10.42 -6.80 -15.99
CA ASN A 84 9.57 -5.80 -16.65
C ASN A 84 10.43 -4.63 -17.19
N PRO A 85 11.37 -4.88 -18.11
CA PRO A 85 12.31 -3.87 -18.60
C PRO A 85 11.63 -2.68 -19.30
N GLU A 86 10.38 -2.84 -19.74
CA GLU A 86 9.55 -1.81 -20.36
C GLU A 86 8.79 -0.93 -19.35
N TYR A 87 8.87 -1.23 -18.06
CA TYR A 87 8.22 -0.46 -17.00
C TYR A 87 9.19 0.54 -16.37
N ARG A 88 8.71 1.76 -16.16
CA ARG A 88 9.43 2.76 -15.36
C ARG A 88 9.29 2.40 -13.88
N TYR A 89 10.40 2.29 -13.18
CA TYR A 89 10.43 1.98 -11.76
C TYR A 89 10.67 3.25 -10.94
N GLU A 90 9.82 3.48 -9.94
CA GLU A 90 9.89 4.64 -9.05
C GLU A 90 9.69 4.25 -7.59
N VAL A 91 10.39 4.98 -6.72
CA VAL A 91 10.32 4.82 -5.27
C VAL A 91 10.05 6.17 -4.65
N LEU A 92 8.95 6.28 -3.89
CA LEU A 92 8.76 7.40 -2.99
C LEU A 92 9.40 7.10 -1.65
N THR A 93 10.06 8.10 -1.09
CA THR A 93 10.85 8.00 0.14
C THR A 93 10.34 8.92 1.22
N ASP A 94 10.78 8.68 2.46
CA ASP A 94 10.51 9.56 3.60
C ASP A 94 10.97 11.02 3.34
N GLN A 95 11.85 11.27 2.36
CA GLN A 95 12.35 12.61 2.02
C GLN A 95 11.53 13.31 0.94
N ASN A 96 10.75 12.59 0.13
CA ASN A 96 10.04 13.18 -1.01
C ASN A 96 8.52 12.95 -1.02
N ASP A 97 8.01 12.13 -0.10
CA ASP A 97 6.58 11.78 -0.04
C ASP A 97 5.66 12.99 0.17
N VAL A 98 6.01 13.91 1.08
CA VAL A 98 5.23 15.13 1.34
C VAL A 98 5.23 16.03 0.11
N SER A 99 6.39 16.22 -0.53
CA SER A 99 6.49 17.03 -1.75
C SER A 99 5.67 16.43 -2.89
N TYR A 100 5.66 15.11 -3.05
CA TYR A 100 4.81 14.43 -4.02
C TYR A 100 3.32 14.76 -3.77
N VAL A 101 2.86 14.62 -2.53
CA VAL A 101 1.48 14.92 -2.16
C VAL A 101 1.14 16.40 -2.36
N GLU A 102 2.03 17.31 -2.00
CA GLU A 102 1.83 18.75 -2.20
C GLU A 102 1.74 19.15 -3.68
N ILE A 103 2.60 18.58 -4.53
CA ILE A 103 2.59 18.84 -5.98
C ILE A 103 1.26 18.38 -6.60
N HIS A 104 0.84 17.14 -6.31
CA HIS A 104 -0.31 16.57 -7.00
C HIS A 104 -1.66 16.99 -6.40
N PHE A 105 -1.75 17.23 -5.09
CA PHE A 105 -3.01 17.59 -4.43
C PHE A 105 -3.10 19.07 -4.07
N GLY A 106 -2.09 19.87 -4.40
CA GLY A 106 -2.07 21.32 -4.19
C GLY A 106 -3.03 22.08 -5.11
N PRO A 107 -3.09 23.42 -4.99
CA PRO A 107 -4.00 24.26 -5.78
C PRO A 107 -3.88 24.09 -7.29
N SER A 108 -2.68 23.78 -7.78
CA SER A 108 -2.38 23.57 -9.20
C SER A 108 -2.63 22.14 -9.68
N GLY A 109 -2.80 21.18 -8.76
CA GLY A 109 -3.15 19.80 -9.04
C GLY A 109 -4.64 19.52 -8.81
N PHE A 110 -4.96 18.52 -7.97
CA PHE A 110 -6.35 18.16 -7.63
C PHE A 110 -7.04 19.15 -6.67
N ASN A 111 -6.32 20.14 -6.13
CA ASN A 111 -6.83 21.13 -5.17
C ASN A 111 -7.56 20.51 -3.97
N ARG A 112 -6.92 19.51 -3.35
CA ARG A 112 -7.40 18.78 -2.16
C ARG A 112 -6.48 19.07 -0.98
N LEU A 113 -6.57 20.30 -0.48
CA LEU A 113 -5.77 20.78 0.66
C LEU A 113 -6.03 19.98 1.94
N ASP A 114 -7.20 19.36 2.08
CA ASP A 114 -7.55 18.45 3.15
C ASP A 114 -6.71 17.16 3.14
N ILE A 115 -6.38 16.61 1.95
CA ILE A 115 -5.45 15.49 1.80
C ILE A 115 -4.04 15.89 2.22
N ILE A 116 -3.56 17.06 1.78
CA ILE A 116 -2.24 17.57 2.16
C ILE A 116 -2.15 17.73 3.67
N TYR A 117 -3.14 18.40 4.27
CA TYR A 117 -3.18 18.62 5.71
C TYR A 117 -3.19 17.31 6.49
N MET A 118 -4.03 16.35 6.09
CA MET A 118 -4.08 15.03 6.71
C MET A 118 -2.73 14.32 6.62
N TYR A 119 -2.15 14.24 5.41
CA TYR A 119 -0.90 13.52 5.17
C TYR A 119 0.28 14.09 5.97
N LYS A 120 0.38 15.43 6.07
CA LYS A 120 1.42 16.10 6.86
C LYS A 120 1.21 15.96 8.38
N SER A 121 -0.03 15.75 8.81
CA SER A 121 -0.35 15.62 10.24
C SER A 121 -0.08 14.21 10.77
N LEU A 122 -0.14 13.18 9.92
CA LEU A 122 0.07 11.79 10.32
C LEU A 122 1.51 11.50 10.78
N ARG A 123 1.66 10.93 11.98
CA ARG A 123 2.93 10.41 12.51
C ARG A 123 3.05 8.89 12.46
N LEU A 124 1.93 8.17 12.42
CA LEU A 124 1.90 6.71 12.33
C LEU A 124 2.36 6.27 10.94
N LYS A 125 3.56 5.69 10.86
CA LYS A 125 4.22 5.35 9.59
C LYS A 125 3.39 4.41 8.72
N ILE A 126 2.73 3.41 9.32
CA ILE A 126 1.91 2.45 8.57
C ILE A 126 0.68 3.10 7.92
N ILE A 127 0.00 3.99 8.64
CA ILE A 127 -1.14 4.78 8.12
C ILE A 127 -0.69 5.69 6.99
N LYS A 128 0.49 6.31 7.14
CA LYS A 128 1.07 7.18 6.13
C LYS A 128 1.41 6.40 4.86
N ALA A 129 2.02 5.22 4.99
CA ALA A 129 2.32 4.32 3.87
C ALA A 129 1.03 3.81 3.18
N ASP A 130 0.02 3.41 3.95
CA ASP A 130 -1.28 3.00 3.41
C ASP A 130 -1.94 4.12 2.61
N LEU A 131 -1.99 5.34 3.17
CA LEU A 131 -2.58 6.47 2.45
C LEU A 131 -1.77 6.83 1.20
N LEU A 132 -0.43 6.84 1.29
CA LEU A 132 0.45 7.20 0.18
C LEU A 132 0.23 6.29 -1.03
N ARG A 133 0.10 4.96 -0.83
CA ARG A 133 -0.10 4.04 -1.96
C ARG A 133 -1.39 4.35 -2.73
N TYR A 134 -2.48 4.67 -2.02
CA TYR A 134 -3.75 5.00 -2.66
C TYR A 134 -3.68 6.34 -3.38
N LEU A 135 -2.97 7.33 -2.80
CA LEU A 135 -2.75 8.62 -3.45
C LEU A 135 -1.99 8.43 -4.76
N VAL A 136 -0.84 7.75 -4.74
CA VAL A 136 -0.03 7.46 -5.93
C VAL A 136 -0.85 6.74 -7.00
N MET A 137 -1.58 5.69 -6.60
CA MET A 137 -2.38 4.90 -7.53
C MET A 137 -3.57 5.67 -8.10
N TYR A 138 -4.13 6.63 -7.36
CA TYR A 138 -5.11 7.56 -7.92
C TYR A 138 -4.48 8.54 -8.92
N VAL A 139 -3.30 9.10 -8.62
CA VAL A 139 -2.65 10.11 -9.46
C VAL A 139 -2.17 9.50 -10.78
N GLU A 140 -1.36 8.44 -10.70
CA GLU A 140 -0.60 7.94 -11.86
C GLU A 140 -0.98 6.51 -12.27
N GLY A 141 -1.62 5.73 -11.41
CA GLY A 141 -1.91 4.32 -11.65
C GLY A 141 -0.62 3.50 -11.86
N GLY A 142 -0.73 2.44 -12.66
CA GLY A 142 0.34 1.47 -12.88
C GLY A 142 0.26 0.32 -11.89
N VAL A 143 1.39 -0.17 -11.42
CA VAL A 143 1.50 -1.22 -10.42
C VAL A 143 2.10 -0.64 -9.16
N TYR A 144 1.43 -0.84 -8.02
CA TYR A 144 2.03 -0.66 -6.70
C TYR A 144 2.41 -2.01 -6.13
N THR A 145 3.55 -2.06 -5.43
CA THR A 145 4.00 -3.24 -4.70
C THR A 145 4.87 -2.85 -3.50
N ASP A 146 4.67 -3.47 -2.34
CA ASP A 146 5.52 -3.26 -1.17
C ASP A 146 6.98 -3.68 -1.45
N ILE A 147 7.93 -3.11 -0.69
CA ILE A 147 9.37 -3.24 -0.98
C ILE A 147 9.88 -4.69 -0.86
N ASP A 148 9.27 -5.48 0.02
CA ASP A 148 9.59 -6.87 0.31
C ASP A 148 8.70 -7.86 -0.46
N VAL A 149 8.17 -7.42 -1.59
CA VAL A 149 7.46 -8.27 -2.54
C VAL A 149 8.33 -8.57 -3.75
N GLU A 150 8.58 -9.85 -3.96
CA GLU A 150 9.30 -10.37 -5.12
C GLU A 150 8.34 -10.59 -6.29
N ALA A 151 8.71 -10.09 -7.48
CA ALA A 151 8.05 -10.49 -8.71
C ALA A 151 8.53 -11.88 -9.13
N LEU A 152 7.66 -12.90 -9.04
CA LEU A 152 7.96 -14.24 -9.55
C LEU A 152 7.77 -14.30 -11.07
N LYS A 153 6.78 -13.56 -11.59
CA LYS A 153 6.42 -13.48 -13.02
C LYS A 153 6.32 -12.02 -13.48
N PRO A 154 6.49 -11.75 -14.79
CA PRO A 154 6.29 -10.41 -15.35
C PRO A 154 4.82 -9.96 -15.28
N ILE A 155 4.59 -8.65 -15.22
CA ILE A 155 3.27 -8.01 -15.02
C ILE A 155 2.28 -8.37 -16.13
N HIS A 156 2.73 -8.60 -17.37
CA HIS A 156 1.83 -9.02 -18.45
C HIS A 156 1.12 -10.36 -18.15
N ARG A 157 1.60 -11.16 -17.18
CA ARG A 157 0.94 -12.39 -16.72
C ARG A 157 -0.19 -12.14 -15.71
N PHE A 158 -0.32 -10.92 -15.20
CA PHE A 158 -1.38 -10.58 -14.24
C PHE A 158 -2.75 -10.52 -14.91
N ILE A 159 -2.79 -10.38 -16.24
CA ILE A 159 -4.01 -10.45 -17.04
C ILE A 159 -3.96 -11.74 -17.86
N PRO A 160 -4.73 -12.79 -17.49
CA PRO A 160 -4.84 -14.00 -18.29
C PRO A 160 -5.32 -13.71 -19.72
N GLN A 161 -4.83 -14.48 -20.69
CA GLN A 161 -5.07 -14.25 -22.13
C GLN A 161 -6.56 -14.19 -22.53
N ARG A 162 -7.45 -14.78 -21.74
CA ARG A 162 -8.91 -14.73 -21.96
C ARG A 162 -9.53 -13.36 -21.71
N TYR A 163 -8.82 -12.46 -21.04
CA TYR A 163 -9.28 -11.10 -20.76
C TYR A 163 -8.59 -10.10 -21.67
N SER A 164 -9.32 -9.05 -22.02
CA SER A 164 -8.79 -7.89 -22.71
C SER A 164 -8.41 -6.83 -21.67
N GLU A 165 -7.17 -6.32 -21.76
CA GLU A 165 -6.68 -5.24 -20.90
C GLU A 165 -7.61 -4.00 -20.89
N LYS A 166 -8.29 -3.74 -22.01
CA LYS A 166 -9.17 -2.57 -22.15
C LYS A 166 -10.40 -2.62 -21.26
N ASP A 167 -10.87 -3.82 -20.93
CA ASP A 167 -12.10 -4.04 -20.16
C ASP A 167 -11.83 -4.08 -18.64
N ILE A 168 -10.57 -3.90 -18.24
CA ILE A 168 -10.12 -4.01 -16.87
C ILE A 168 -9.58 -2.67 -16.43
N ASP A 169 -10.11 -2.15 -15.33
CA ASP A 169 -9.68 -0.91 -14.71
C ASP A 169 -8.70 -1.14 -13.57
N MET A 170 -8.81 -2.30 -12.91
CA MET A 170 -7.96 -2.69 -11.79
C MET A 170 -7.73 -4.20 -11.76
N VAL A 171 -6.53 -4.62 -11.37
CA VAL A 171 -6.17 -6.01 -11.07
C VAL A 171 -5.73 -6.10 -9.62
N ILE A 172 -6.37 -6.99 -8.87
CA ILE A 172 -6.10 -7.28 -7.45
C ILE A 172 -6.03 -8.78 -7.24
N GLY A 173 -5.45 -9.23 -6.14
CA GLY A 173 -5.55 -10.62 -5.69
C GLY A 173 -6.36 -10.76 -4.42
N VAL A 174 -6.87 -11.95 -4.15
CA VAL A 174 -7.33 -12.32 -2.81
C VAL A 174 -6.11 -12.59 -1.93
N GLU A 175 -6.07 -12.01 -0.72
CA GLU A 175 -5.03 -12.25 0.27
C GLU A 175 -5.51 -13.27 1.31
N ILE A 176 -6.61 -12.97 2.01
CA ILE A 176 -7.20 -13.84 3.03
C ILE A 176 -8.62 -14.22 2.61
N ASP A 177 -8.89 -15.52 2.53
CA ASP A 177 -10.20 -16.09 2.22
C ASP A 177 -10.56 -17.13 3.28
N GLN A 178 -11.07 -16.63 4.41
CA GLN A 178 -11.40 -17.40 5.61
C GLN A 178 -12.79 -17.01 6.15
N PRO A 179 -13.84 -17.05 5.31
CA PRO A 179 -15.15 -16.47 5.62
C PRO A 179 -15.82 -17.07 6.87
N ASP A 180 -15.48 -18.31 7.23
CA ASP A 180 -15.98 -18.97 8.44
C ASP A 180 -15.67 -18.18 9.72
N PHE A 181 -14.61 -17.37 9.71
CA PHE A 181 -14.22 -16.53 10.84
C PHE A 181 -14.80 -15.13 10.79
N ASN A 182 -15.66 -14.77 9.84
CA ASN A 182 -16.18 -13.40 9.67
C ASN A 182 -16.85 -12.84 10.94
N ASN A 183 -17.50 -13.71 11.73
CA ASN A 183 -18.14 -13.33 12.99
C ASN A 183 -17.22 -13.44 14.22
N HIS A 184 -15.97 -13.88 14.05
CA HIS A 184 -15.01 -13.99 15.14
C HIS A 184 -14.57 -12.58 15.61
N THR A 185 -14.55 -12.37 16.93
CA THR A 185 -14.32 -11.04 17.53
C THR A 185 -12.96 -10.41 17.19
N ILE A 186 -11.89 -11.24 17.11
CA ILE A 186 -10.52 -10.81 16.73
C ILE A 186 -10.24 -11.01 15.24
N LEU A 187 -10.48 -12.22 14.71
CA LEU A 187 -10.11 -12.58 13.34
C LEU A 187 -11.07 -12.05 12.26
N GLY A 188 -12.34 -11.79 12.59
CA GLY A 188 -13.37 -11.50 11.59
C GLY A 188 -13.06 -10.29 10.72
N LYS A 189 -12.50 -9.23 11.31
CA LYS A 189 -12.13 -8.00 10.60
C LYS A 189 -11.11 -8.21 9.49
N LYS A 190 -10.33 -9.29 9.52
CA LYS A 190 -9.24 -9.62 8.58
C LYS A 190 -9.42 -10.97 7.88
N SER A 191 -10.56 -11.62 8.09
CA SER A 191 -10.87 -12.95 7.54
C SER A 191 -11.15 -12.95 6.03
N GLN A 192 -11.44 -11.77 5.48
CA GLN A 192 -11.83 -11.57 4.08
C GLN A 192 -11.11 -10.32 3.57
N SER A 193 -10.05 -10.50 2.79
CA SER A 193 -9.28 -9.38 2.28
C SER A 193 -8.76 -9.57 0.86
N PHE A 194 -8.92 -8.53 0.05
CA PHE A 194 -8.10 -8.34 -1.14
C PHE A 194 -6.72 -7.81 -0.73
N CYS A 195 -5.72 -8.25 -1.49
CA CYS A 195 -4.33 -7.81 -1.38
C CYS A 195 -4.24 -6.31 -1.72
N GLN A 196 -3.77 -5.52 -0.75
CA GLN A 196 -3.49 -4.09 -0.91
C GLN A 196 -2.00 -3.78 -1.11
N TRP A 197 -1.13 -4.73 -0.75
CA TRP A 197 0.32 -4.57 -0.80
C TRP A 197 0.88 -4.86 -2.19
N THR A 198 0.07 -5.39 -3.12
CA THR A 198 0.34 -5.40 -4.56
C THR A 198 -0.96 -5.30 -5.33
N PHE A 199 -1.09 -4.31 -6.21
CA PHE A 199 -2.21 -4.20 -7.14
C PHE A 199 -1.86 -3.31 -8.33
N MET A 200 -2.63 -3.45 -9.41
CA MET A 200 -2.46 -2.68 -10.63
C MET A 200 -3.75 -1.91 -10.94
N CYS A 201 -3.68 -0.63 -11.29
CA CYS A 201 -4.87 0.13 -11.70
C CYS A 201 -4.60 1.21 -12.74
N LYS A 202 -5.63 1.62 -13.45
CA LYS A 202 -5.62 2.86 -14.24
C LYS A 202 -5.67 4.07 -13.29
N PRO A 203 -5.13 5.24 -13.68
CA PRO A 203 -5.23 6.45 -12.86
C PRO A 203 -6.67 6.95 -12.78
N ARG A 204 -6.96 7.72 -11.74
CA ARG A 204 -8.23 8.42 -11.48
C ARG A 204 -9.47 7.54 -11.33
N LEU A 205 -9.30 6.28 -10.89
CA LEU A 205 -10.46 5.45 -10.59
C LEU A 205 -11.26 6.03 -9.42
N PRO A 206 -12.60 6.14 -9.56
CA PRO A 206 -13.47 6.66 -8.50
C PRO A 206 -13.30 5.91 -7.16
N VAL A 207 -13.12 4.59 -7.20
CA VAL A 207 -12.95 3.77 -6.00
C VAL A 207 -11.73 4.16 -5.16
N MET A 208 -10.63 4.59 -5.80
CA MET A 208 -9.44 5.06 -5.07
C MET A 208 -9.73 6.36 -4.32
N MET A 209 -10.40 7.32 -4.95
CA MET A 209 -10.78 8.56 -4.29
C MET A 209 -11.82 8.34 -3.19
N VAL A 210 -12.77 7.43 -3.39
CA VAL A 210 -13.73 7.02 -2.35
C VAL A 210 -13.01 6.43 -1.14
N LEU A 211 -12.05 5.52 -1.36
CA LEU A 211 -11.23 4.94 -0.30
C LEU A 211 -10.44 6.02 0.45
N ILE A 212 -9.75 6.92 -0.26
CA ILE A 212 -9.01 8.04 0.34
C ILE A 212 -9.94 8.91 1.20
N ASN A 213 -11.11 9.28 0.69
CA ASN A 213 -12.06 10.10 1.44
C ASN A 213 -12.60 9.36 2.68
N ASN A 214 -12.85 8.06 2.59
CA ASN A 214 -13.27 7.24 3.72
C ASN A 214 -12.19 7.18 4.80
N ILE A 215 -10.93 7.03 4.42
CA ILE A 215 -9.77 7.06 5.33
C ILE A 215 -9.67 8.42 6.01
N LEU A 216 -9.75 9.52 5.27
CA LEU A 216 -9.72 10.87 5.84
C LEU A 216 -10.85 11.09 6.84
N LYS A 217 -12.08 10.67 6.50
CA LYS A 217 -13.23 10.75 7.39
C LYS A 217 -13.02 9.91 8.66
N TRP A 218 -12.53 8.68 8.51
CA TRP A 218 -12.25 7.78 9.62
C TRP A 218 -11.17 8.32 10.55
N LEU A 219 -10.05 8.82 10.02
CA LEU A 219 -8.98 9.44 10.82
C LEU A 219 -9.47 10.65 11.62
N ASN A 220 -10.30 11.50 11.01
CA ASN A 220 -10.93 12.61 11.73
C ASN A 220 -11.86 12.10 12.84
N GLN A 221 -12.63 11.05 12.60
CA GLN A 221 -13.50 10.46 13.62
C GLN A 221 -12.69 9.89 14.79
N VAL A 222 -11.62 9.13 14.51
CA VAL A 222 -10.70 8.61 15.53
C VAL A 222 -10.12 9.73 16.38
N ALA A 223 -9.63 10.81 15.75
CA ALA A 223 -9.09 11.96 16.46
C ALA A 223 -10.12 12.64 17.36
N MET A 224 -11.36 12.79 16.88
CA MET A 224 -12.48 13.33 17.68
C MET A 224 -12.82 12.43 18.86
N ASP A 225 -12.92 11.12 18.65
CA ASP A 225 -13.28 10.15 19.68
C ASP A 225 -12.20 10.06 20.78
N GLN A 226 -10.94 10.11 20.38
CA GLN A 226 -9.79 10.14 21.29
C GLN A 226 -9.53 11.53 21.90
N LYS A 227 -10.18 12.57 21.38
CA LYS A 227 -10.00 13.98 21.79
C LYS A 227 -8.55 14.45 21.67
N VAL A 228 -7.88 14.05 20.60
CA VAL A 228 -6.49 14.39 20.29
C VAL A 228 -6.37 14.93 18.86
N PRO A 229 -5.34 15.71 18.53
CA PRO A 229 -5.07 16.05 17.13
C PRO A 229 -4.69 14.81 16.31
N ILE A 230 -4.80 14.90 14.99
CA ILE A 230 -4.44 13.81 14.05
C ILE A 230 -3.01 13.28 14.29
N SER A 231 -2.08 14.14 14.71
CA SER A 231 -0.69 13.75 14.95
C SER A 231 -0.47 12.81 16.14
N ASP A 232 -1.45 12.74 17.04
CA ASP A 232 -1.33 12.06 18.33
C ASP A 232 -2.30 10.88 18.46
N ILE A 233 -3.06 10.57 17.40
CA ILE A 233 -3.95 9.41 17.37
C ILE A 233 -3.18 8.13 17.66
N GLN A 234 -3.80 7.26 18.45
CA GLN A 234 -3.31 5.92 18.74
C GLN A 234 -4.22 4.91 18.08
N LEU A 235 -3.66 3.86 17.48
CA LEU A 235 -4.44 2.83 16.80
C LEU A 235 -3.96 1.45 17.22
N GLY A 236 -4.88 0.55 17.53
CA GLY A 236 -4.57 -0.87 17.68
C GLY A 236 -4.36 -1.56 16.33
N PHE A 237 -3.83 -2.79 16.35
CA PHE A 237 -3.59 -3.58 15.14
C PHE A 237 -4.83 -3.68 14.23
N ASP A 238 -5.98 -4.05 14.79
CA ASP A 238 -7.19 -4.25 13.99
C ASP A 238 -7.77 -2.92 13.46
N GLU A 239 -7.50 -1.79 14.12
CA GLU A 239 -7.91 -0.46 13.64
C GLU A 239 -7.07 -0.04 12.44
N VAL A 240 -5.76 -0.33 12.43
CA VAL A 240 -4.90 -0.14 11.24
C VAL A 240 -5.46 -0.94 10.07
N ILE A 241 -5.72 -2.24 10.27
CA ILE A 241 -6.23 -3.14 9.23
C ILE A 241 -7.60 -2.69 8.69
N SER A 242 -8.50 -2.25 9.56
CA SER A 242 -9.87 -1.91 9.19
C SER A 242 -10.08 -0.45 8.76
N GLY A 243 -9.19 0.45 9.14
CA GLY A 243 -9.27 1.88 8.86
C GLY A 243 -8.54 2.29 7.58
N THR A 244 -7.32 1.80 7.36
CA THR A 244 -6.50 2.13 6.17
C THR A 244 -5.98 0.92 5.41
N GLY A 245 -5.89 -0.21 6.09
CA GLY A 245 -5.33 -1.45 5.58
C GLY A 245 -6.28 -2.25 4.68
N PRO A 246 -6.03 -3.58 4.58
CA PRO A 246 -6.66 -4.43 3.57
C PRO A 246 -8.20 -4.47 3.69
N SER A 247 -8.76 -4.36 4.89
CA SER A 247 -10.21 -4.45 5.05
C SER A 247 -10.91 -3.15 4.64
N ALA A 248 -10.27 -1.99 4.79
CA ALA A 248 -10.78 -0.72 4.26
C ALA A 248 -10.79 -0.74 2.72
N PHE A 249 -9.67 -1.20 2.12
CA PHE A 249 -9.52 -1.39 0.68
C PHE A 249 -10.58 -2.35 0.12
N THR A 250 -10.77 -3.50 0.78
CA THR A 250 -11.73 -4.53 0.39
C THR A 250 -13.16 -4.00 0.41
N LYS A 251 -13.57 -3.32 1.48
CA LYS A 251 -14.91 -2.72 1.59
C LYS A 251 -15.18 -1.69 0.48
N ALA A 252 -14.19 -0.85 0.17
CA ALA A 252 -14.32 0.14 -0.91
C ALA A 252 -14.51 -0.55 -2.27
N LEU A 253 -13.79 -1.63 -2.54
CA LEU A 253 -13.89 -2.38 -3.78
C LEU A 253 -15.19 -3.17 -3.92
N LEU A 254 -15.64 -3.87 -2.88
CA LEU A 254 -16.94 -4.55 -2.92
C LEU A 254 -18.10 -3.57 -3.16
N SER A 255 -18.04 -2.39 -2.53
CA SER A 255 -19.01 -1.31 -2.76
C SER A 255 -18.94 -0.77 -4.19
N HIS A 256 -17.73 -0.56 -4.71
CA HIS A 256 -17.53 -0.13 -6.10
C HIS A 256 -18.05 -1.15 -7.12
N MET A 257 -17.72 -2.43 -6.95
CA MET A 257 -18.21 -3.50 -7.81
C MET A 257 -19.73 -3.60 -7.74
N SER A 258 -20.32 -3.49 -6.54
CA SER A 258 -21.77 -3.50 -6.38
C SER A 258 -22.46 -2.36 -7.14
N ALA A 259 -21.88 -1.16 -7.08
CA ALA A 259 -22.40 -0.01 -7.81
C ALA A 259 -22.24 -0.15 -9.34
N ARG A 260 -21.15 -0.76 -9.80
CA ARG A 260 -20.86 -1.00 -11.21
C ARG A 260 -21.76 -2.07 -11.85
N GLU A 261 -22.09 -3.11 -11.08
CA GLU A 261 -22.92 -4.24 -11.51
C GLU A 261 -24.42 -4.03 -11.22
N GLU A 262 -24.79 -2.90 -10.64
CA GLU A 262 -26.18 -2.58 -10.22
C GLU A 262 -26.80 -3.70 -9.35
N SER A 263 -25.96 -4.43 -8.61
CA SER A 263 -26.33 -5.60 -7.81
C SER A 263 -25.38 -5.77 -6.64
N THR A 264 -25.82 -6.46 -5.59
CA THR A 264 -24.98 -6.64 -4.40
C THR A 264 -23.86 -7.64 -4.67
N VAL A 265 -22.61 -7.16 -4.62
CA VAL A 265 -21.39 -7.98 -4.67
C VAL A 265 -20.85 -8.15 -3.26
N GLN A 266 -20.89 -9.38 -2.74
CA GLN A 266 -20.40 -9.78 -1.42
C GLN A 266 -19.15 -10.66 -1.55
N TRP A 267 -18.47 -10.95 -0.42
CA TRP A 267 -17.28 -11.80 -0.40
C TRP A 267 -17.50 -13.19 -0.99
N ASP A 268 -18.71 -13.77 -0.87
CA ASP A 268 -19.08 -15.06 -1.47
C ASP A 268 -18.80 -15.13 -2.98
N CYS A 269 -18.74 -13.97 -3.66
CA CYS A 269 -18.37 -13.90 -5.08
C CYS A 269 -16.91 -14.28 -5.36
N PHE A 270 -16.05 -14.22 -4.34
CA PHE A 270 -14.59 -14.37 -4.39
C PHE A 270 -14.06 -15.44 -3.43
N HIS A 271 -14.95 -16.13 -2.72
CA HIS A 271 -14.60 -17.29 -1.92
C HIS A 271 -14.28 -18.50 -2.81
N ASN A 272 -13.22 -19.24 -2.48
CA ASN A 272 -12.77 -20.45 -3.18
C ASN A 272 -12.60 -20.25 -4.70
N LEU A 273 -12.00 -19.14 -5.11
CA LEU A 273 -11.72 -18.87 -6.52
C LEU A 273 -10.70 -19.88 -7.08
N ALA A 274 -11.19 -20.81 -7.91
CA ALA A 274 -10.34 -21.69 -8.71
C ALA A 274 -9.61 -20.93 -9.84
N GLU A 275 -10.20 -19.83 -10.32
CA GLU A 275 -9.63 -18.99 -11.36
C GLU A 275 -10.02 -17.52 -11.21
N SER A 276 -9.27 -16.63 -11.87
CA SER A 276 -9.52 -15.20 -11.82
C SER A 276 -10.90 -14.80 -12.37
N LYS A 277 -11.52 -13.78 -11.76
CA LYS A 277 -12.89 -13.32 -12.06
C LYS A 277 -12.91 -11.81 -12.31
N LEU A 278 -13.53 -11.36 -13.39
CA LEU A 278 -13.75 -9.93 -13.67
C LEU A 278 -15.13 -9.51 -13.17
N VAL A 279 -15.20 -8.54 -12.26
CA VAL A 279 -16.44 -7.99 -11.70
C VAL A 279 -16.32 -6.47 -11.61
N GLY A 280 -17.25 -5.72 -12.19
CA GLY A 280 -17.29 -4.26 -12.11
C GLY A 280 -16.08 -3.56 -12.72
N GLY A 281 -15.37 -4.18 -13.66
CA GLY A 281 -14.09 -3.68 -14.19
C GLY A 281 -12.87 -4.03 -13.34
N VAL A 282 -13.03 -4.81 -12.27
CA VAL A 282 -11.94 -5.27 -11.41
C VAL A 282 -11.67 -6.75 -11.66
N LEU A 283 -10.48 -7.07 -12.15
CA LEU A 283 -10.01 -8.45 -12.29
C LEU A 283 -9.44 -8.93 -10.95
N VAL A 284 -10.14 -9.84 -10.31
CA VAL A 284 -9.73 -10.48 -9.06
C VAL A 284 -9.01 -11.78 -9.36
N LEU A 285 -7.76 -11.88 -8.91
CA LEU A 285 -6.91 -13.05 -9.03
C LEU A 285 -7.02 -13.94 -7.79
N THR A 286 -6.69 -15.22 -7.95
CA THR A 286 -6.77 -16.22 -6.88
C THR A 286 -5.76 -15.94 -5.77
N VAL A 287 -5.96 -16.56 -4.60
CA VAL A 287 -5.00 -16.51 -3.49
C VAL A 287 -3.63 -16.99 -3.94
N GLU A 288 -3.54 -18.13 -4.62
CA GLU A 288 -2.26 -18.67 -5.11
C GLU A 288 -1.54 -17.72 -6.07
N ALA A 289 -2.25 -16.83 -6.79
CA ALA A 289 -1.59 -15.89 -7.68
C ALA A 289 -0.82 -14.80 -6.92
N PHE A 290 -1.39 -14.26 -5.85
CA PHE A 290 -0.82 -13.10 -5.15
C PHE A 290 -0.29 -13.45 -3.76
N ALA A 291 -0.98 -14.27 -2.97
CA ALA A 291 -0.61 -14.60 -1.59
C ALA A 291 -0.23 -16.08 -1.43
N ALA A 292 0.60 -16.59 -2.34
CA ALA A 292 1.00 -18.01 -2.33
C ALA A 292 1.75 -18.40 -1.04
N GLY A 293 1.57 -19.65 -0.58
CA GLY A 293 2.43 -20.22 0.47
C GLY A 293 2.27 -19.64 1.89
N GLN A 294 1.15 -18.99 2.21
CA GLN A 294 0.83 -18.50 3.56
C GLN A 294 0.29 -19.59 4.51
N GLY A 295 0.05 -20.81 4.00
CA GLY A 295 -0.40 -21.95 4.82
C GLY A 295 -1.88 -21.92 5.20
N HIS A 296 -2.66 -21.03 4.57
CA HIS A 296 -4.10 -20.92 4.72
C HIS A 296 -4.75 -20.41 3.41
N SER A 297 -6.09 -20.30 3.37
CA SER A 297 -6.87 -19.83 2.20
C SER A 297 -6.55 -20.57 0.89
N ASP A 298 -6.21 -21.87 0.96
CA ASP A 298 -5.78 -22.69 -0.17
C ASP A 298 -4.70 -22.04 -1.06
N SER A 299 -3.78 -21.30 -0.43
CA SER A 299 -2.74 -20.49 -1.08
C SER A 299 -1.68 -21.26 -1.89
N GLY A 300 -1.74 -22.58 -1.96
CA GLY A 300 -0.75 -23.37 -2.70
C GLY A 300 0.68 -23.07 -2.25
N ASN A 301 1.60 -22.89 -3.22
CA ASN A 301 3.01 -22.59 -2.91
C ASN A 301 3.67 -21.72 -4.00
N HIS A 302 4.78 -21.07 -3.64
CA HIS A 302 5.52 -20.16 -4.52
C HIS A 302 6.10 -20.80 -5.80
N ASN A 303 6.19 -22.13 -5.89
CA ASN A 303 6.65 -22.82 -7.11
C ASN A 303 5.51 -23.09 -8.09
N ALA A 304 4.25 -22.80 -7.71
CA ALA A 304 3.11 -22.96 -8.59
C ALA A 304 3.26 -22.10 -9.86
N LYS A 305 2.77 -22.61 -11.00
CA LYS A 305 2.83 -21.88 -12.28
C LYS A 305 2.02 -20.58 -12.25
N THR A 306 0.97 -20.58 -11.43
CA THR A 306 -0.02 -19.55 -11.18
C THR A 306 0.47 -18.49 -10.19
N ALA A 307 1.48 -18.77 -9.36
CA ALA A 307 2.06 -17.79 -8.45
C ALA A 307 2.79 -16.67 -9.22
N LEU A 308 2.37 -15.43 -8.99
CA LEU A 308 2.84 -14.24 -9.71
C LEU A 308 3.80 -13.39 -8.89
N VAL A 309 3.55 -13.28 -7.58
CA VAL A 309 4.38 -12.54 -6.63
C VAL A 309 4.60 -13.35 -5.35
N LYS A 310 5.58 -12.93 -4.54
CA LYS A 310 5.90 -13.51 -3.23
C LYS A 310 6.17 -12.41 -2.23
N HIS A 311 5.38 -12.36 -1.17
CA HIS A 311 5.57 -11.41 -0.07
C HIS A 311 6.45 -12.02 1.02
N HIS A 312 7.49 -11.31 1.46
CA HIS A 312 8.43 -11.83 2.46
C HIS A 312 8.12 -11.38 3.90
N TYR A 313 7.19 -10.44 4.10
CA TYR A 313 6.64 -10.01 5.41
C TYR A 313 7.68 -9.57 6.44
N HIS A 314 8.76 -8.92 6.01
CA HIS A 314 9.88 -8.56 6.88
C HIS A 314 10.17 -7.06 6.93
N ALA A 315 9.70 -6.27 5.96
CA ALA A 315 10.17 -4.90 5.80
C ALA A 315 9.59 -3.92 6.84
N SER A 316 8.27 -3.92 6.99
CA SER A 316 7.58 -2.86 7.72
C SER A 316 7.73 -2.96 9.24
N GLY A 317 7.74 -4.17 9.81
CA GLY A 317 7.77 -4.40 11.27
C GLY A 317 6.63 -3.70 12.03
N TRP A 318 5.61 -3.21 11.34
CA TRP A 318 4.55 -2.40 11.94
C TRP A 318 3.73 -3.12 13.02
N PRO A 319 3.56 -4.46 13.01
CA PRO A 319 2.88 -5.15 14.11
C PRO A 319 3.61 -5.01 15.45
N THR A 320 4.91 -4.67 15.46
CA THR A 320 5.64 -4.36 16.69
C THR A 320 5.22 -3.02 17.28
N ALA A 321 4.92 -2.02 16.43
CA ALA A 321 4.43 -0.70 16.87
C ALA A 321 2.92 -0.71 17.17
N HIS A 322 2.18 -1.63 16.56
CA HIS A 322 0.75 -1.82 16.75
C HIS A 322 0.49 -3.30 17.07
N PRO A 323 0.73 -3.74 18.32
CA PRO A 323 0.67 -5.14 18.68
C PRO A 323 -0.74 -5.72 18.50
N ARG A 324 -0.79 -6.99 18.10
CA ARG A 324 -2.04 -7.76 18.08
C ARG A 324 -2.57 -7.91 19.50
N TYR A 325 -3.85 -8.26 19.60
CA TYR A 325 -4.38 -8.71 20.87
C TYR A 325 -3.60 -9.94 21.34
N ASN A 326 -3.05 -9.87 22.55
CA ASN A 326 -2.22 -10.90 23.13
C ASN A 326 -2.82 -11.32 24.49
N HIS A 327 -3.44 -12.50 24.56
CA HIS A 327 -3.99 -13.00 25.81
C HIS A 327 -2.85 -13.30 26.79
N PRO A 328 -2.91 -12.86 28.06
CA PRO A 328 -1.79 -12.99 28.99
C PRO A 328 -1.35 -14.46 29.19
N ILE A 329 -2.29 -15.40 29.15
CA ILE A 329 -1.99 -16.84 29.29
C ILE A 329 -1.80 -17.56 27.94
N TYR A 330 -2.54 -17.21 26.89
CA TYR A 330 -2.64 -18.05 25.69
C TYR A 330 -1.99 -17.44 24.45
N GLY A 331 -1.49 -16.22 24.55
CA GLY A 331 -0.85 -15.55 23.42
C GLY A 331 -1.84 -14.95 22.42
N GLU A 332 -1.34 -14.63 21.24
CA GLU A 332 -2.09 -14.21 20.06
C GLU A 332 -2.83 -15.40 19.42
N VAL A 333 -4.12 -15.24 19.09
CA VAL A 333 -4.91 -16.26 18.39
C VAL A 333 -4.41 -16.50 16.97
N GLU A 334 -3.77 -15.51 16.36
CA GLU A 334 -3.21 -15.55 15.01
C GLU A 334 -2.10 -16.60 14.85
N LYS A 335 -1.51 -17.08 15.96
CA LYS A 335 -0.59 -18.23 15.93
C LYS A 335 -1.26 -19.52 15.45
N CYS A 336 -2.58 -19.62 15.54
CA CYS A 336 -3.33 -20.74 14.97
C CYS A 336 -3.35 -20.74 13.44
N ASN A 337 -2.94 -19.64 12.78
CA ASN A 337 -2.92 -19.53 11.32
C ASN A 337 -4.22 -20.00 10.63
N TRP A 338 -5.36 -19.58 11.19
CA TRP A 338 -6.71 -19.92 10.70
C TRP A 338 -7.12 -21.40 10.84
N ASP A 339 -6.35 -22.22 11.57
CA ASP A 339 -6.78 -23.58 11.91
C ASP A 339 -7.99 -23.56 12.85
N ALA A 340 -9.12 -24.10 12.39
CA ALA A 340 -10.40 -23.99 13.08
C ALA A 340 -10.41 -24.65 14.47
N GLU A 341 -9.75 -25.80 14.63
CA GLU A 341 -9.71 -26.50 15.93
C GLU A 341 -8.80 -25.77 16.92
N CYS A 342 -7.66 -25.25 16.46
CA CYS A 342 -6.78 -24.40 17.26
C CYS A 342 -7.50 -23.13 17.73
N VAL A 343 -8.17 -22.41 16.83
CA VAL A 343 -8.91 -21.18 17.17
C VAL A 343 -10.02 -21.49 18.18
N LYS A 344 -10.82 -22.54 17.94
CA LYS A 344 -11.87 -22.98 18.86
C LYS A 344 -11.33 -23.33 20.24
N THR A 345 -10.18 -24.00 20.30
CA THR A 345 -9.49 -24.33 21.56
C THR A 345 -9.03 -23.07 22.28
N TRP A 346 -8.44 -22.11 21.54
CA TRP A 346 -8.02 -20.82 22.09
C TRP A 346 -9.20 -20.04 22.65
N ASP A 347 -10.33 -19.98 21.93
CA ASP A 347 -11.55 -19.30 22.38
C ASP A 347 -12.15 -19.93 23.63
N ALA A 348 -12.24 -21.26 23.68
CA ALA A 348 -12.73 -21.99 24.85
C ALA A 348 -11.85 -21.76 26.08
N ASN A 349 -10.53 -21.77 25.89
CA ASN A 349 -9.56 -21.50 26.94
C ASN A 349 -9.66 -20.05 27.45
N LYS A 350 -9.75 -19.07 26.54
CA LYS A 350 -9.98 -17.67 26.89
C LYS A 350 -11.27 -17.49 27.69
N ALA A 351 -12.39 -18.04 27.21
CA ALA A 351 -13.68 -17.93 27.90
C ALA A 351 -13.64 -18.58 29.29
N THR A 352 -12.94 -19.72 29.43
CA THR A 352 -12.75 -20.40 30.72
C THR A 352 -11.94 -19.53 31.68
N PHE A 353 -10.86 -18.90 31.20
CA PHE A 353 -10.04 -17.99 31.98
C PHE A 353 -10.81 -16.73 32.41
N GLU A 354 -11.57 -16.12 31.51
CA GLU A 354 -12.38 -14.93 31.79
C GLU A 354 -13.52 -15.21 32.79
N ALA A 355 -13.96 -16.46 32.92
CA ALA A 355 -14.96 -16.88 33.91
C ALA A 355 -14.38 -17.10 35.33
N LEU A 356 -13.06 -17.12 35.51
CA LEU A 356 -12.42 -17.29 36.82
C LEU A 356 -12.58 -16.04 37.69
N PRO A 357 -12.60 -16.17 39.03
CA PRO A 357 -12.47 -15.02 39.93
C PRO A 357 -11.19 -14.21 39.64
N GLN A 358 -11.26 -12.89 39.79
CA GLN A 358 -10.15 -11.99 39.44
C GLN A 358 -8.84 -12.32 40.19
N GLU A 359 -8.92 -12.76 41.44
CA GLU A 359 -7.76 -13.18 42.23
C GLU A 359 -7.05 -14.40 41.60
N GLU A 360 -7.82 -15.37 41.09
CA GLU A 360 -7.27 -16.55 40.43
C GLU A 360 -6.69 -16.22 39.05
N GLN A 361 -7.32 -15.30 38.31
CA GLN A 361 -6.75 -14.80 37.06
C GLN A 361 -5.37 -14.17 37.30
N LEU A 362 -5.25 -13.28 38.30
CA LEU A 362 -3.99 -12.63 38.67
C LEU A 362 -2.93 -13.66 39.09
N ARG A 363 -3.33 -14.68 39.84
CA ARG A 363 -2.44 -15.76 40.26
C ARG A 363 -1.87 -16.53 39.07
N GLN A 364 -2.71 -16.92 38.11
CA GLN A 364 -2.26 -17.64 36.91
C GLN A 364 -1.33 -16.80 36.04
N ILE A 365 -1.62 -15.49 35.90
CA ILE A 365 -0.76 -14.56 35.17
C ILE A 365 0.62 -14.49 35.84
N ALA A 366 0.67 -14.25 37.16
CA ALA A 366 1.93 -14.17 37.90
C ALA A 366 2.76 -15.46 37.83
N MET A 367 2.10 -16.63 37.87
CA MET A 367 2.78 -17.92 37.71
C MET A 367 3.41 -18.07 36.33
N LYS A 368 2.71 -17.64 35.27
CA LYS A 368 3.23 -17.69 33.91
C LYS A 368 4.40 -16.73 33.73
N GLU A 369 4.30 -15.50 34.22
CA GLU A 369 5.38 -14.51 34.13
C GLU A 369 6.68 -15.01 34.80
N ASN A 370 6.57 -15.65 35.97
CA ASN A 370 7.71 -16.26 36.66
C ASN A 370 8.27 -17.47 35.90
N GLY A 371 7.40 -18.30 35.29
CA GLY A 371 7.81 -19.42 34.45
C GLY A 371 8.60 -18.95 33.21
N ASP A 372 8.11 -17.92 32.52
CA ASP A 372 8.76 -17.36 31.35
C ASP A 372 10.12 -16.72 31.73
N GLN A 373 10.21 -16.01 32.86
CA GLN A 373 11.48 -15.43 33.35
C GLN A 373 12.56 -16.47 33.70
N THR A 374 12.16 -17.64 34.20
CA THR A 374 13.11 -18.72 34.54
C THR A 374 13.58 -19.52 33.31
N SER A 375 12.90 -19.37 32.17
CA SER A 375 13.23 -20.06 30.91
C SER A 375 14.26 -19.35 30.03
N PHE A 376 14.59 -18.08 30.30
CA PHE A 376 15.69 -17.35 29.66
C PHE A 376 16.95 -17.42 30.54
N PRO A 377 18.05 -18.09 30.13
CA PRO A 377 19.28 -18.05 30.90
C PRO A 377 19.84 -16.63 30.89
N ALA A 378 20.30 -16.16 32.05
CA ALA A 378 20.97 -14.87 32.19
C ALA A 378 22.12 -14.75 31.16
N PRO A 379 22.31 -13.59 30.50
CA PRO A 379 23.49 -13.37 29.67
C PRO A 379 24.73 -13.62 30.50
N GLY A 380 25.57 -14.54 30.04
CA GLY A 380 26.70 -15.08 30.79
C GLY A 380 27.61 -14.00 31.38
N SER A 381 27.91 -14.18 32.66
CA SER A 381 29.05 -13.63 33.40
C SER A 381 30.38 -14.06 32.79
#